data_AF-A0A840WGN2-F1
#
_entry.id   AF-A0A840WGN2-F1
#
_cell.length_a   1.000
_cell.length_b   1.000
_cell.length_c   1.000
_cell.angle_alpha   90.00
_cell.angle_beta   90.00
_cell.angle_gamma   90.00
#
_symmetry.space_group_name_H-M   'P 1'
#
loop_
_entity.id
_entity.type
_entity.pdbx_description
1 polymer ?
#
loop_
_entity_poly.entity_id
_entity_poly.type
_entity_poly.pdbx_seq_one_letter_code
_entity_poly.pdbx_strand_id
1 'polypeptide(L)'
;MTSEDRYREWDAAYVLGVLDPEERREFERHLAVCAECRSAVTEMAGMPGLLGTVPFDQAVSITGESRGTGPEDTEPGGQHGAPGTSAPPLSRVADAARRRRSRVRALFATVAAGVVLVAGAGGWAVGRAASPAGPGGADAPQAISAPASVELLPTGQTEIRASLVITPTAWGTRFDWTCDYPVAEEHGNGRGWQEEDVYTLVLIDDDGQRSVAATWSWTDSETSTGLGASSALPLERIDSVEIGLEGADYTLASGQV
;
A
#
# COMPACT_ATOMS: atom_id res chain seq x y z
N MET A 1 25.37 25.42 -4.85
CA MET A 1 24.19 24.56 -5.02
C MET A 1 23.15 25.08 -4.05
N THR A 2 22.13 25.77 -4.55
CA THR A 2 21.04 26.30 -3.72
C THR A 2 20.17 25.15 -3.23
N SER A 3 19.47 25.31 -2.10
CA SER A 3 18.60 24.25 -1.57
C SER A 3 17.53 23.77 -2.56
N GLU A 4 17.19 24.54 -3.59
CA GLU A 4 16.29 24.13 -4.67
C GLU A 4 16.93 23.13 -5.65
N ASP A 5 18.26 23.18 -5.84
CA ASP A 5 18.95 22.28 -6.76
C ASP A 5 18.97 20.84 -6.24
N ARG A 6 19.15 20.64 -4.92
CA ARG A 6 19.17 19.29 -4.34
C ARG A 6 17.84 18.56 -4.49
N TYR A 7 16.72 19.28 -4.43
CA TYR A 7 15.39 18.68 -4.54
C TYR A 7 15.04 18.30 -5.97
N ARG A 8 15.66 18.93 -6.98
CA ARG A 8 15.47 18.53 -8.38
C ARG A 8 16.04 17.13 -8.67
N GLU A 9 17.03 16.69 -7.91
CA GLU A 9 17.63 15.35 -8.06
C GLU A 9 16.81 14.25 -7.37
N TRP A 10 15.77 14.60 -6.62
CA TRP A 10 14.98 13.68 -5.79
C TRP A 10 13.67 13.23 -6.45
N ASP A 11 13.32 13.78 -7.61
CA ASP A 11 12.05 13.53 -8.29
C ASP A 11 11.88 12.06 -8.72
N ALA A 12 12.89 11.48 -9.37
CA ALA A 12 12.90 10.09 -9.79
C ALA A 12 12.94 9.14 -8.58
N ALA A 13 13.76 9.48 -7.58
CA ALA A 13 13.89 8.70 -6.35
C ALA A 13 12.56 8.64 -5.57
N TYR A 14 11.84 9.77 -5.50
CA TYR A 14 10.52 9.86 -4.90
C TYR A 14 9.48 9.03 -5.65
N VAL A 15 9.45 9.11 -6.98
CA VAL A 15 8.48 8.37 -7.82
C VAL A 15 8.72 6.86 -7.77
N LEU A 16 9.97 6.43 -7.72
CA LEU A 16 10.35 5.01 -7.61
C LEU A 16 10.29 4.48 -6.17
N GLY A 17 10.07 5.35 -5.19
CA GLY A 17 9.97 4.98 -3.78
C GLY A 17 11.29 4.55 -3.15
N VAL A 18 12.42 5.08 -3.62
CA VAL A 18 13.78 4.74 -3.15
C VAL A 18 14.40 5.80 -2.22
N LEU A 19 13.66 6.86 -1.90
CA LEU A 19 14.06 7.82 -0.85
C LEU A 19 13.86 7.21 0.53
N ASP A 20 14.79 7.49 1.44
CA ASP A 20 14.64 7.14 2.84
C ASP A 20 13.45 7.90 3.48
N PRO A 21 12.86 7.39 4.58
CA PRO A 21 11.65 7.98 5.17
C PRO A 21 11.80 9.45 5.58
N GLU A 22 12.99 9.85 6.04
CA GLU A 22 13.28 11.24 6.40
C GLU A 22 13.37 12.15 5.17
N GLU A 23 14.12 11.72 4.14
CA GLU A 23 14.25 12.42 2.87
C GLU A 23 12.90 12.57 2.16
N ARG A 24 12.08 11.53 2.20
CA ARG A 24 10.72 11.56 1.65
C ARG A 24 9.85 12.63 2.32
N ARG A 25 9.84 12.69 3.66
CA ARG A 25 9.08 13.72 4.41
C ARG A 25 9.63 15.12 4.16
N GLU A 26 10.95 15.25 4.00
CA GLU A 26 11.57 16.51 3.61
C GLU A 26 11.12 16.94 2.20
N PHE A 27 11.14 16.01 1.24
CA PHE A 27 10.71 16.28 -0.12
C PHE A 27 9.24 16.63 -0.22
N GLU A 28 8.36 15.93 0.51
CA GLU A 28 6.91 16.21 0.54
C GLU A 28 6.61 17.61 1.09
N ARG A 29 7.36 18.08 2.10
CA ARG A 29 7.28 19.48 2.56
C ARG A 29 7.70 20.47 1.48
N HIS A 30 8.74 20.16 0.70
CA HIS A 30 9.17 21.00 -0.42
C HIS A 30 8.14 20.99 -1.57
N LEU A 31 7.56 19.83 -1.89
CA LEU A 31 6.50 19.67 -2.90
C LEU A 31 5.25 20.49 -2.55
N ALA A 32 4.98 20.80 -1.29
CA ALA A 32 3.87 21.68 -0.92
C ALA A 32 4.06 23.12 -1.42
N VAL A 33 5.31 23.58 -1.58
CA VAL A 33 5.63 24.98 -1.90
C VAL A 33 6.27 25.19 -3.27
N CYS A 34 6.81 24.15 -3.90
CA CYS A 34 7.49 24.25 -5.20
C CYS A 34 6.65 23.66 -6.35
N ALA A 35 6.26 24.51 -7.31
CA ALA A 35 5.47 24.07 -8.48
C ALA A 35 6.30 23.28 -9.51
N GLU A 36 7.58 23.62 -9.67
CA GLU A 36 8.49 22.94 -10.62
C GLU A 36 8.69 21.47 -10.23
N CYS A 37 9.02 21.20 -8.96
CA CYS A 37 9.21 19.84 -8.46
C CYS A 37 7.91 19.01 -8.52
N ARG A 38 6.74 19.63 -8.32
CA ARG A 38 5.44 18.95 -8.55
C ARG A 38 5.23 18.57 -10.02
N SER A 39 5.63 19.43 -10.95
CA SER A 39 5.56 19.15 -12.39
C SER A 39 6.47 17.96 -12.74
N ALA A 40 7.72 18.00 -12.29
CA ALA A 40 8.70 16.94 -12.54
C ALA A 40 8.22 15.56 -12.05
N VAL A 41 7.66 15.48 -10.84
CA VAL A 41 7.05 14.25 -10.30
C VAL A 41 5.86 13.79 -11.16
N THR A 42 5.02 14.72 -11.61
CA THR A 42 3.84 14.40 -12.43
C THR A 42 4.20 13.85 -13.81
N GLU A 43 5.28 14.36 -14.41
CA GLU A 43 5.81 13.87 -15.69
C GLU A 43 6.25 12.40 -15.61
N MET A 44 6.70 11.96 -14.43
CA MET A 44 7.21 10.59 -14.19
C MET A 44 6.20 9.65 -13.52
N ALA A 45 5.07 10.14 -13.02
CA ALA A 45 4.09 9.33 -12.27
C ALA A 45 3.54 8.10 -13.02
N GLY A 46 3.62 8.08 -14.35
CA GLY A 46 3.25 6.94 -15.17
C GLY A 46 4.30 5.82 -15.28
N MET A 47 5.57 6.11 -14.99
CA MET A 47 6.68 5.17 -15.18
C MET A 47 6.61 3.93 -14.27
N PRO A 48 6.33 4.04 -12.96
CA PRO A 48 6.26 2.85 -12.09
C PRO A 48 5.25 1.82 -12.59
N GLY A 49 4.11 2.27 -13.10
CA GLY A 49 3.09 1.40 -13.69
C GLY A 49 3.54 0.71 -15.00
N LEU A 50 4.44 1.33 -15.76
CA LEU A 50 5.05 0.70 -16.95
C LEU A 50 6.14 -0.30 -16.56
N LEU A 51 6.99 0.05 -15.59
CA LEU A 51 8.05 -0.84 -15.08
C LEU A 51 7.46 -2.11 -14.46
N GLY A 52 6.33 -2.01 -13.76
CA GLY A 52 5.61 -3.18 -13.23
C GLY A 52 5.02 -4.13 -14.27
N THR A 53 5.08 -3.80 -15.57
CA THR A 53 4.65 -4.73 -16.64
C THR A 53 5.75 -5.69 -17.08
N VAL A 54 7.00 -5.44 -16.67
CA VAL A 54 8.14 -6.29 -17.00
C VAL A 54 8.16 -7.48 -16.03
N PRO A 55 8.05 -8.72 -16.53
CA PRO A 55 8.20 -9.91 -15.70
C PRO A 55 9.56 -9.94 -15.00
N PHE A 56 9.60 -10.41 -13.76
CA PHE A 56 10.82 -10.39 -12.93
C PHE A 56 11.99 -11.17 -13.57
N ASP A 57 11.72 -12.29 -14.22
CA ASP A 57 12.69 -13.08 -14.99
C ASP A 57 13.30 -12.30 -16.16
N GLN A 58 12.52 -11.43 -16.81
CA GLN A 58 13.04 -10.51 -17.84
C GLN A 58 13.85 -9.36 -17.23
N ALA A 59 13.46 -8.82 -16.09
CA ALA A 59 14.22 -7.77 -15.41
C ALA A 59 15.62 -8.26 -14.96
N VAL A 60 15.70 -9.50 -14.46
CA VAL A 60 16.97 -10.12 -14.03
C VAL A 60 17.90 -10.42 -15.22
N SER A 61 17.36 -10.84 -16.37
CA SER A 61 18.19 -11.08 -17.57
C SER A 61 18.78 -9.80 -18.15
N ILE A 62 18.08 -8.65 -18.05
CA ILE A 62 18.60 -7.33 -18.47
C ILE A 62 19.77 -6.87 -17.58
N THR A 63 19.72 -7.17 -16.28
CA THR A 63 20.78 -6.79 -15.33
C THR A 63 21.92 -7.81 -15.25
N GLY A 64 21.70 -9.05 -15.71
CA GLY A 64 22.66 -10.15 -15.67
C GLY A 64 23.73 -10.16 -16.77
N GLU A 65 23.49 -9.54 -17.93
CA GLU A 65 24.42 -9.61 -19.08
C GLU A 65 25.37 -8.39 -19.19
N SER A 66 25.15 -7.33 -18.41
CA SER A 66 25.88 -6.06 -18.56
C SER A 66 26.86 -5.72 -17.44
N ARG A 67 27.46 -6.74 -16.78
CA ARG A 67 28.79 -6.60 -16.16
C ARG A 67 29.86 -7.12 -17.13
N GLY A 68 29.94 -6.47 -18.29
CA GLY A 68 31.06 -6.61 -19.20
C GLY A 68 32.28 -5.88 -18.61
N THR A 69 33.18 -6.65 -18.03
CA THR A 69 34.55 -6.26 -17.69
C THR A 69 35.29 -5.88 -18.97
N GLY A 70 35.70 -4.61 -19.12
CA GLY A 70 36.83 -4.15 -19.96
C GLY A 70 36.77 -4.39 -21.48
N PRO A 71 37.29 -3.47 -22.31
CA PRO A 71 37.37 -3.67 -23.75
C PRO A 71 38.58 -4.55 -24.08
N GLU A 72 38.35 -5.78 -24.54
CA GLU A 72 39.34 -6.50 -25.34
C GLU A 72 38.69 -7.01 -26.63
N ASP A 73 39.28 -6.58 -27.73
CA ASP A 73 38.95 -6.90 -29.11
C ASP A 73 39.05 -8.41 -29.37
N THR A 74 38.05 -9.03 -30.03
CA THR A 74 38.23 -10.09 -31.06
C THR A 74 36.89 -10.42 -31.75
N GLU A 75 37.00 -10.61 -33.07
CA GLU A 75 36.01 -10.78 -34.15
C GLU A 75 34.86 -11.83 -34.04
N PRO A 76 33.89 -11.79 -34.98
CA PRO A 76 32.60 -12.47 -34.89
C PRO A 76 32.56 -13.85 -35.58
N GLY A 77 31.84 -14.80 -34.98
CA GLY A 77 31.44 -16.02 -35.67
C GLY A 77 30.66 -16.98 -34.79
N GLY A 78 29.43 -17.31 -35.19
CA GLY A 78 28.74 -18.48 -34.64
C GLY A 78 27.23 -18.34 -34.52
N GLN A 79 26.53 -18.72 -35.59
CA GLN A 79 25.08 -18.90 -35.61
C GLN A 79 24.72 -20.17 -34.82
N HIS A 80 23.86 -20.08 -33.80
CA HIS A 80 23.08 -21.21 -33.25
C HIS A 80 21.66 -20.71 -32.92
N GLY A 81 20.65 -21.39 -33.45
CA GLY A 81 19.30 -20.87 -33.61
C GLY A 81 18.27 -21.26 -32.55
N ALA A 82 17.26 -20.37 -32.48
CA ALA A 82 15.81 -20.58 -32.23
C ALA A 82 15.38 -20.96 -30.79
N PRO A 83 14.16 -20.60 -30.32
CA PRO A 83 12.94 -20.34 -31.10
C PRO A 83 12.37 -18.93 -30.99
N GLY A 84 11.76 -18.48 -32.10
CA GLY A 84 10.98 -17.25 -32.14
C GLY A 84 9.77 -17.35 -31.23
N THR A 85 9.84 -16.70 -30.07
CA THR A 85 8.67 -16.33 -29.29
C THR A 85 7.87 -15.35 -30.13
N SER A 86 6.79 -15.83 -30.74
CA SER A 86 5.83 -15.00 -31.45
C SER A 86 5.25 -13.99 -30.46
N ALA A 87 5.78 -12.77 -30.50
CA ALA A 87 5.24 -11.65 -29.77
C ALA A 87 3.76 -11.53 -30.16
N PRO A 88 2.81 -11.53 -29.20
CA PRO A 88 1.42 -11.34 -29.53
C PRO A 88 1.28 -9.99 -30.27
N PRO A 89 0.54 -9.92 -31.38
CA PRO A 89 0.46 -8.70 -32.17
C PRO A 89 -0.01 -7.56 -31.28
N LEU A 90 0.71 -6.43 -31.33
CA LEU A 90 0.50 -5.24 -30.47
C LEU A 90 -0.96 -4.74 -30.51
N SER A 91 -1.72 -5.11 -31.55
CA SER A 91 -3.16 -4.88 -31.63
C SER A 91 -3.96 -5.54 -30.51
N ARG A 92 -3.62 -6.76 -30.06
CA ARG A 92 -4.31 -7.43 -28.95
C ARG A 92 -4.02 -6.76 -27.60
N VAL A 93 -2.81 -6.25 -27.40
CA VAL A 93 -2.41 -5.51 -26.18
C VAL A 93 -3.09 -4.14 -26.16
N ALA A 94 -3.12 -3.46 -27.31
CA ALA A 94 -3.82 -2.19 -27.45
C ALA A 94 -5.35 -2.34 -27.25
N ASP A 95 -5.94 -3.45 -27.68
CA ASP A 95 -7.37 -3.74 -27.48
C ASP A 95 -7.70 -4.06 -26.03
N ALA A 96 -6.86 -4.82 -25.32
CA ALA A 96 -7.05 -5.11 -23.90
C ALA A 96 -6.94 -3.83 -23.04
N ALA A 97 -5.95 -2.98 -23.33
CA ALA A 97 -5.79 -1.69 -22.67
C ALA A 97 -6.95 -0.72 -22.97
N ARG A 98 -7.46 -0.68 -24.21
CA ARG A 98 -8.63 0.12 -24.59
C ARG A 98 -9.91 -0.37 -23.92
N ARG A 99 -10.14 -1.69 -23.82
CA ARG A 99 -11.30 -2.28 -23.14
C ARG A 99 -11.28 -2.00 -21.64
N ARG A 100 -10.11 -2.02 -20.99
CA ARG A 100 -9.97 -1.66 -19.57
C ARG A 100 -10.24 -0.17 -19.36
N ARG A 101 -9.67 0.71 -20.19
CA ARG A 101 -9.91 2.17 -20.13
C ARG A 101 -11.35 2.54 -20.48
N SER A 102 -12.01 1.85 -21.40
CA SER A 102 -13.41 2.12 -21.76
C SER A 102 -14.38 1.64 -20.68
N ARG A 103 -14.09 0.54 -19.98
CA ARG A 103 -14.86 0.09 -18.80
C ARG A 103 -14.74 1.08 -17.64
N VAL A 104 -13.54 1.58 -17.38
CA VAL A 104 -13.30 2.61 -16.36
C VAL A 104 -13.98 3.93 -16.75
N ARG A 105 -13.88 4.38 -18.02
CA ARG A 105 -14.56 5.60 -18.48
C ARG A 105 -16.08 5.47 -18.55
N ALA A 106 -16.63 4.29 -18.86
CA ALA A 106 -18.06 4.02 -18.80
C ALA A 106 -18.61 4.08 -17.37
N LEU A 107 -17.79 3.72 -16.36
CA LEU A 107 -18.09 3.90 -14.94
C LEU A 107 -18.04 5.36 -14.47
N PHE A 108 -17.41 6.27 -15.23
CA PHE A 108 -17.30 7.71 -14.88
C PHE A 108 -18.17 8.64 -15.73
N ALA A 109 -19.01 8.11 -16.63
CA ALA A 109 -19.83 8.92 -17.55
C ALA A 109 -21.23 9.29 -17.02
N THR A 110 -21.57 9.02 -15.75
CA THR A 110 -22.93 9.29 -15.20
C THR A 110 -23.02 10.30 -14.06
N VAL A 111 -22.00 11.14 -13.81
CA VAL A 111 -22.19 12.31 -12.94
C VAL A 111 -21.49 13.54 -13.53
N ALA A 112 -22.10 14.09 -14.58
CA ALA A 112 -21.84 15.44 -15.02
C ALA A 112 -23.18 16.15 -15.20
N ALA A 113 -23.86 16.48 -14.09
CA ALA A 113 -24.87 17.53 -14.02
C ALA A 113 -25.26 17.86 -12.56
N GLY A 114 -24.90 19.07 -12.10
CA GLY A 114 -25.43 19.72 -10.90
C GLY A 114 -24.62 19.45 -9.63
N VAL A 115 -24.20 20.42 -8.81
CA VAL A 115 -24.69 21.79 -8.63
C VAL A 115 -23.54 22.68 -8.16
N VAL A 116 -23.47 23.84 -8.80
CA VAL A 116 -22.70 25.03 -8.48
C VAL A 116 -23.44 25.80 -7.38
N LEU A 117 -22.69 26.35 -6.39
CA LEU A 117 -23.07 27.32 -5.36
C LEU A 117 -23.91 26.84 -4.16
N VAL A 118 -23.32 26.82 -2.96
CA VAL A 118 -23.63 27.81 -1.90
C VAL A 118 -22.37 28.03 -1.06
N ALA A 119 -21.79 29.22 -1.21
CA ALA A 119 -20.98 29.84 -0.18
C ALA A 119 -21.90 30.43 0.89
N GLY A 120 -21.52 30.33 2.16
CA GLY A 120 -21.92 31.29 3.18
C GLY A 120 -22.77 30.75 4.33
N ALA A 121 -22.41 31.28 5.51
CA ALA A 121 -23.10 31.25 6.79
C ALA A 121 -22.92 29.99 7.65
N GLY A 122 -21.84 30.02 8.43
CA GLY A 122 -21.91 29.54 9.81
C GLY A 122 -23.09 30.22 10.52
N GLY A 123 -24.01 29.41 11.02
CA GLY A 123 -25.19 29.82 11.74
C GLY A 123 -25.45 28.83 12.86
N TRP A 124 -25.08 29.23 14.07
CA TRP A 124 -25.39 28.57 15.32
C TRP A 124 -26.90 28.39 15.50
N ALA A 125 -27.27 27.30 16.19
CA ALA A 125 -28.30 27.23 17.22
C ALA A 125 -29.65 26.51 16.95
N VAL A 126 -29.94 25.66 17.94
CA VAL A 126 -31.22 25.22 18.52
C VAL A 126 -32.07 24.19 17.77
N GLY A 127 -32.43 23.14 18.51
CA GLY A 127 -33.80 22.64 18.47
C GLY A 127 -33.96 21.13 18.56
N ARG A 128 -34.06 20.60 19.79
CA ARG A 128 -34.85 19.39 20.03
C ARG A 128 -36.26 19.62 19.47
N ALA A 129 -36.74 18.74 18.62
CA ALA A 129 -38.15 18.48 18.43
C ALA A 129 -38.34 16.98 18.17
N ALA A 130 -38.94 16.30 19.13
CA ALA A 130 -39.54 14.99 18.93
C ALA A 130 -40.89 15.18 18.21
N SER A 131 -41.20 14.26 17.28
CA SER A 131 -42.51 13.70 16.89
C SER A 131 -42.59 13.50 15.36
N PRO A 132 -43.56 12.71 14.85
CA PRO A 132 -43.77 11.28 15.04
C PRO A 132 -43.69 10.52 13.69
N ALA A 133 -43.79 9.19 13.75
CA ALA A 133 -43.70 8.28 12.61
C ALA A 133 -44.60 8.64 11.42
N GLY A 134 -43.98 8.72 10.23
CA GLY A 134 -44.64 8.59 8.93
C GLY A 134 -44.06 7.38 8.19
N PRO A 135 -44.87 6.57 7.49
CA PRO A 135 -44.37 5.46 6.70
C PRO A 135 -43.85 6.00 5.36
N GLY A 136 -42.58 6.39 5.36
CA GLY A 136 -41.83 6.73 4.17
C GLY A 136 -40.41 6.28 4.39
N GLY A 137 -39.99 5.22 3.67
CA GLY A 137 -38.63 4.74 3.68
C GLY A 137 -37.70 5.82 3.16
N ALA A 138 -37.20 6.66 4.05
CA ALA A 138 -35.94 7.35 3.88
C ALA A 138 -34.88 6.41 4.44
N ASP A 139 -33.91 6.04 3.61
CA ASP A 139 -32.65 5.47 4.07
C ASP A 139 -32.13 6.36 5.20
N ALA A 140 -32.25 5.88 6.43
CA ALA A 140 -31.58 6.52 7.55
C ALA A 140 -30.08 6.43 7.25
N PRO A 141 -29.30 7.52 7.45
CA PRO A 141 -27.85 7.43 7.31
C PRO A 141 -27.37 6.29 8.20
N GLN A 142 -26.76 5.26 7.61
CA GLN A 142 -26.18 4.17 8.39
C GLN A 142 -25.10 4.78 9.28
N ALA A 143 -25.31 4.72 10.58
CA ALA A 143 -24.32 5.18 11.55
C ALA A 143 -23.08 4.31 11.39
N ILE A 144 -21.97 4.92 10.98
CA ILE A 144 -20.68 4.24 10.92
C ILE A 144 -20.24 4.00 12.37
N SER A 145 -19.95 2.74 12.71
CA SER A 145 -19.47 2.36 14.05
C SER A 145 -18.24 3.17 14.46
N ALA A 146 -18.11 3.44 15.76
CA ALA A 146 -16.96 4.14 16.31
C ALA A 146 -15.66 3.32 16.12
N PRO A 147 -14.48 3.96 16.06
CA PRO A 147 -13.21 3.24 16.03
C PRO A 147 -13.03 2.40 17.30
N ALA A 148 -12.45 1.21 17.14
CA ALA A 148 -12.17 0.25 18.19
C ALA A 148 -10.66 0.08 18.37
N SER A 149 -10.23 -0.25 19.59
CA SER A 149 -8.84 -0.59 19.90
C SER A 149 -8.77 -2.07 20.26
N VAL A 150 -7.90 -2.81 19.58
CA VAL A 150 -7.68 -4.24 19.77
C VAL A 150 -6.21 -4.46 20.13
N GLU A 151 -5.97 -5.27 21.15
CA GLU A 151 -4.64 -5.72 21.52
C GLU A 151 -4.40 -7.12 20.95
N LEU A 152 -3.31 -7.31 20.22
CA LEU A 152 -2.89 -8.59 19.68
C LEU A 152 -1.89 -9.22 20.65
N LEU A 153 -2.26 -10.37 21.19
CA LEU A 153 -1.52 -11.10 22.20
C LEU A 153 -0.71 -12.25 21.58
N PRO A 154 0.46 -12.61 22.15
CA PRO A 154 1.29 -13.72 21.69
C PRO A 154 0.54 -15.05 21.62
N THR A 155 0.71 -15.80 20.54
CA THR A 155 0.06 -17.11 20.32
C THR A 155 1.00 -18.32 20.41
N GLY A 156 2.29 -18.09 20.70
CA GLY A 156 3.30 -19.15 20.70
C GLY A 156 4.52 -18.83 21.57
N GLN A 157 5.71 -19.22 21.11
CA GLN A 157 6.98 -19.02 21.82
C GLN A 157 7.61 -17.64 21.56
N THR A 158 6.86 -16.73 20.97
CA THR A 158 7.38 -15.45 20.49
C THR A 158 6.55 -14.33 21.10
N GLU A 159 7.20 -13.50 21.92
CA GLU A 159 6.55 -12.47 22.75
C GLU A 159 6.14 -11.19 21.98
N ILE A 160 5.84 -11.29 20.68
CA ILE A 160 5.37 -10.14 19.89
C ILE A 160 4.01 -9.67 20.41
N ARG A 161 3.87 -8.36 20.61
CA ARG A 161 2.60 -7.71 20.93
C ARG A 161 2.31 -6.61 19.93
N ALA A 162 1.04 -6.35 19.66
CA ALA A 162 0.66 -5.20 18.87
C ALA A 162 -0.59 -4.53 19.40
N SER A 163 -0.64 -3.21 19.25
CA SER A 163 -1.81 -2.39 19.57
C SER A 163 -2.39 -1.84 18.29
N LEU A 164 -3.63 -2.22 17.98
CA LEU A 164 -4.31 -1.93 16.73
C LEU A 164 -5.50 -1.00 16.96
N VAL A 165 -5.59 0.06 16.17
CA VAL A 165 -6.78 0.91 16.06
C VAL A 165 -7.48 0.55 14.75
N ILE A 166 -8.75 0.17 14.87
CA ILE A 166 -9.59 -0.24 13.76
C ILE A 166 -10.67 0.82 13.56
N THR A 167 -10.67 1.46 12.40
CA THR A 167 -11.61 2.55 12.07
C THR A 167 -12.54 2.10 10.95
N PRO A 168 -13.84 1.91 11.23
CA PRO A 168 -14.84 1.68 10.20
C PRO A 168 -14.96 2.87 9.25
N THR A 169 -15.13 2.58 7.96
CA THR A 169 -15.31 3.59 6.93
C THR A 169 -16.45 3.18 5.99
N ALA A 170 -16.93 4.11 5.17
CA ALA A 170 -17.98 3.79 4.19
C ALA A 170 -17.52 2.84 3.08
N TRP A 171 -16.20 2.68 2.87
CA TRP A 171 -15.62 1.85 1.81
C TRP A 171 -15.00 0.54 2.35
N GLY A 172 -15.03 0.31 3.67
CA GLY A 172 -14.40 -0.84 4.32
C GLY A 172 -13.80 -0.45 5.67
N THR A 173 -12.61 -0.94 5.98
CA THR A 173 -11.98 -0.78 7.30
C THR A 173 -10.55 -0.28 7.18
N ARG A 174 -10.20 0.73 7.97
CA ARG A 174 -8.83 1.23 8.13
C ARG A 174 -8.21 0.67 9.41
N PHE A 175 -6.93 0.36 9.32
CA PHE A 175 -6.12 -0.18 10.41
C PHE A 175 -4.91 0.73 10.61
N ASP A 176 -4.60 1.04 11.87
CA ASP A 176 -3.39 1.73 12.28
C ASP A 176 -2.82 1.00 13.51
N TRP A 177 -1.54 0.61 13.53
CA TRP A 177 -0.98 -0.13 14.66
C TRP A 177 0.47 0.21 14.99
N THR A 178 0.84 -0.19 16.21
CA THR A 178 2.21 -0.34 16.66
C THR A 178 2.49 -1.80 16.94
N CYS A 179 3.72 -2.25 16.68
CA CYS A 179 4.16 -3.62 16.93
C CYS A 179 5.41 -3.59 17.80
N ASP A 180 5.35 -4.26 18.94
CA ASP A 180 6.42 -4.40 19.91
C ASP A 180 7.04 -5.80 19.77
N TYR A 181 8.35 -5.82 19.57
CA TYR A 181 9.14 -7.03 19.42
C TYR A 181 9.83 -7.33 20.76
N PRO A 182 9.93 -8.60 21.18
CA PRO A 182 10.76 -8.92 22.33
C PRO A 182 12.20 -8.57 21.98
N VAL A 183 12.85 -7.85 22.90
CA VAL A 183 14.29 -7.64 22.86
C VAL A 183 14.96 -9.00 22.77
N ALA A 184 15.86 -9.16 21.78
CA ALA A 184 16.74 -10.31 21.76
C ALA A 184 17.69 -10.16 22.96
N GLU A 185 17.28 -10.65 24.14
CA GLU A 185 18.26 -10.94 25.18
C GLU A 185 19.28 -11.89 24.55
N GLU A 186 20.57 -11.67 24.80
CA GLU A 186 21.71 -12.48 24.32
C GLU A 186 21.68 -13.93 24.87
N HIS A 187 20.54 -14.61 24.79
CA HIS A 187 20.32 -15.97 25.22
C HIS A 187 20.45 -16.89 24.02
N GLY A 188 21.70 -17.27 23.74
CA GLY A 188 22.20 -18.65 23.66
C GLY A 188 21.55 -19.69 22.74
N ASN A 189 20.41 -19.43 22.12
CA ASN A 189 19.61 -20.44 21.42
C ASN A 189 18.90 -19.86 20.19
N GLY A 190 19.70 -19.29 19.29
CA GLY A 190 19.74 -19.78 17.91
C GLY A 190 18.60 -19.44 16.95
N ARG A 191 17.71 -18.49 17.26
CA ARG A 191 16.98 -17.71 16.23
C ARG A 191 16.80 -16.29 16.73
N GLY A 192 17.84 -15.48 16.57
CA GLY A 192 17.67 -14.03 16.61
C GLY A 192 16.79 -13.59 15.44
N TRP A 193 16.12 -12.45 15.58
CA TRP A 193 15.39 -11.79 14.52
C TRP A 193 16.32 -11.57 13.33
N GLN A 194 15.94 -12.08 12.15
CA GLN A 194 16.72 -11.86 10.94
C GLN A 194 16.26 -10.52 10.33
N GLU A 195 17.19 -9.70 9.86
CA GLU A 195 16.85 -8.46 9.13
C GLU A 195 15.96 -8.72 7.90
N GLU A 196 15.89 -9.96 7.44
CA GLU A 196 15.08 -10.43 6.31
C GLU A 196 13.66 -10.87 6.68
N ASP A 197 13.29 -10.89 7.96
CA ASP A 197 11.95 -11.32 8.40
C ASP A 197 10.88 -10.29 7.96
N VAL A 198 9.99 -10.73 7.06
CA VAL A 198 8.82 -9.95 6.60
C VAL A 198 7.59 -10.35 7.40
N TYR A 199 7.07 -9.42 8.19
CA TYR A 199 5.84 -9.57 8.95
C TYR A 199 4.61 -9.34 8.09
N THR A 200 3.50 -9.95 8.47
CA THR A 200 2.22 -9.83 7.79
C THR A 200 1.12 -9.50 8.79
N LEU A 201 0.16 -8.67 8.38
CA LEU A 201 -1.10 -8.45 9.09
C LEU A 201 -2.17 -9.20 8.31
N VAL A 202 -2.74 -10.23 8.92
CA VAL A 202 -3.75 -11.09 8.31
C VAL A 202 -5.10 -10.79 8.94
N LEU A 203 -6.08 -10.52 8.09
CA LEU A 203 -7.49 -10.42 8.48
C LEU A 203 -8.14 -11.77 8.27
N ILE A 204 -8.88 -12.23 9.27
CA ILE A 204 -9.73 -13.42 9.19
C ILE A 204 -11.17 -12.94 9.19
N ASP A 205 -11.90 -13.26 8.12
CA ASP A 205 -13.32 -12.93 8.05
C ASP A 205 -14.20 -13.92 8.82
N ASP A 206 -15.49 -13.61 8.93
CA ASP A 206 -16.50 -14.43 9.59
C ASP A 206 -16.73 -15.81 8.92
N ASP A 207 -16.33 -15.95 7.65
CA ASP A 207 -16.30 -17.20 6.90
C ASP A 207 -14.98 -17.98 7.10
N GLY A 208 -14.03 -17.42 7.87
CA GLY A 208 -12.71 -17.98 8.13
C GLY A 208 -11.70 -17.81 6.98
N GLN A 209 -12.00 -17.02 5.95
CA GLN A 209 -11.04 -16.70 4.91
C GLN A 209 -9.95 -15.77 5.46
N ARG A 210 -8.71 -16.09 5.08
CA ARG A 210 -7.52 -15.35 5.48
C ARG A 210 -7.10 -14.44 4.34
N SER A 211 -6.90 -13.15 4.63
CA SER A 211 -6.40 -12.18 3.65
C SER A 211 -5.30 -11.32 4.26
N VAL A 212 -4.21 -11.12 3.52
CA VAL A 212 -3.10 -10.27 3.96
C VAL A 212 -3.45 -8.81 3.68
N ALA A 213 -3.56 -8.00 4.74
CA ALA A 213 -3.86 -6.57 4.64
C ALA A 213 -2.59 -5.70 4.51
N ALA A 214 -1.47 -6.15 5.08
CA ALA A 214 -0.19 -5.45 4.99
C ALA A 214 0.99 -6.38 5.22
N THR A 215 2.15 -5.97 4.73
CA THR A 215 3.45 -6.56 5.04
C THR A 215 4.44 -5.46 5.43
N TRP A 216 5.38 -5.78 6.32
CA TRP A 216 6.44 -4.85 6.74
C TRP A 216 7.65 -5.62 7.28
N SER A 217 8.82 -4.98 7.28
CA SER A 217 10.02 -5.50 7.93
C SER A 217 10.28 -4.77 9.25
N TRP A 218 10.96 -5.46 10.17
CA TRP A 218 11.50 -4.83 11.36
C TRP A 218 12.72 -3.96 11.00
N THR A 219 12.85 -2.79 11.62
CA THR A 219 13.90 -1.80 11.31
C THR A 219 14.80 -1.56 12.51
N ASP A 220 15.38 -2.61 13.09
CA ASP A 220 16.29 -2.59 14.26
C ASP A 220 15.78 -1.98 15.59
N SER A 221 14.58 -1.40 15.60
CA SER A 221 13.96 -0.79 16.76
C SER A 221 13.06 -1.75 17.56
N GLU A 222 13.05 -1.67 18.89
CA GLU A 222 12.18 -2.51 19.75
C GLU A 222 10.67 -2.41 19.37
N THR A 223 10.25 -1.26 18.84
CA THR A 223 8.86 -1.02 18.45
C THR A 223 8.78 -0.39 17.05
N SER A 224 8.01 -1.01 16.16
CA SER A 224 7.59 -0.38 14.90
C SER A 224 6.34 0.46 15.11
N THR A 225 6.35 1.70 14.61
CA THR A 225 5.25 2.66 14.76
C THR A 225 4.78 3.22 13.43
N GLY A 226 3.56 3.77 13.39
CA GLY A 226 3.01 4.38 12.18
C GLY A 226 2.65 3.38 11.08
N LEU A 227 2.46 2.11 11.44
CA LEU A 227 2.01 1.08 10.52
C LEU A 227 0.52 1.28 10.23
N GLY A 228 0.12 1.05 8.97
CA GLY A 228 -1.26 1.26 8.56
C GLY A 228 -1.64 0.49 7.31
N ALA A 229 -2.93 0.13 7.22
CA ALA A 229 -3.49 -0.66 6.13
C ALA A 229 -4.97 -0.31 5.89
N SER A 230 -5.53 -0.81 4.81
CA SER A 230 -6.95 -0.63 4.48
C SER A 230 -7.48 -1.87 3.77
N SER A 231 -8.69 -2.28 4.13
CA SER A 231 -9.40 -3.40 3.51
C SER A 231 -10.78 -2.96 3.04
N ALA A 232 -11.26 -3.56 1.96
CA ALA A 232 -12.66 -3.43 1.52
C ALA A 232 -13.63 -4.23 2.41
N LEU A 233 -13.12 -5.09 3.30
CA LEU A 233 -13.93 -5.80 4.27
C LEU A 233 -14.54 -4.79 5.28
N PRO A 234 -15.86 -4.76 5.45
CA PRO A 234 -16.48 -3.99 6.52
C PRO A 234 -16.13 -4.60 7.88
N LEU A 235 -16.05 -3.76 8.93
CA LEU A 235 -15.60 -4.17 10.27
C LEU A 235 -16.36 -5.41 10.79
N GLU A 236 -17.67 -5.42 10.58
CA GLU A 236 -18.61 -6.47 11.00
C GLU A 236 -18.39 -7.83 10.33
N ARG A 237 -17.57 -7.90 9.26
CA ARG A 237 -17.14 -9.17 8.67
C ARG A 237 -15.77 -9.63 9.12
N ILE A 238 -15.09 -8.88 9.97
CA ILE A 238 -13.76 -9.25 10.45
C ILE A 238 -13.93 -9.87 11.82
N ASP A 239 -13.61 -11.16 11.93
CA ASP A 239 -13.69 -11.91 13.18
C ASP A 239 -12.44 -11.71 14.04
N SER A 240 -11.26 -11.78 13.41
CA SER A 240 -9.99 -11.61 14.10
C SER A 240 -8.88 -11.07 13.20
N VAL A 241 -7.85 -10.54 13.86
CA VAL A 241 -6.63 -10.05 13.21
C VAL A 241 -5.43 -10.79 13.79
N GLU A 242 -4.53 -11.20 12.91
CA GLU A 242 -3.33 -11.95 13.24
C GLU A 242 -2.08 -11.28 12.69
N ILE A 243 -0.97 -11.42 13.41
CA ILE A 243 0.38 -11.12 12.92
C ILE A 243 1.09 -12.44 12.69
N GLY A 244 1.69 -12.59 11.50
CA GLY A 244 2.50 -13.74 11.12
C GLY A 244 3.77 -13.32 10.40
N LEU A 245 4.51 -14.29 9.90
CA LEU A 245 5.67 -14.09 9.02
C LEU A 245 5.35 -14.58 7.61
N GLU A 246 5.87 -13.88 6.61
CA GLU A 246 5.73 -14.29 5.21
C GLU A 246 6.35 -15.67 5.00
N GLY A 247 5.59 -16.58 4.38
CA GLY A 247 6.02 -17.97 4.15
C GLY A 247 5.99 -18.87 5.38
N ALA A 248 5.56 -18.37 6.55
CA ALA A 248 5.37 -19.17 7.76
C ALA A 248 3.90 -19.56 7.95
N ASP A 249 3.67 -20.80 8.38
CA ASP A 249 2.32 -21.34 8.67
C ASP A 249 1.87 -21.13 10.13
N TYR A 250 2.57 -20.29 10.90
CA TYR A 250 2.26 -20.05 12.31
C TYR A 250 1.98 -18.57 12.61
N THR A 251 1.09 -18.37 13.57
CA THR A 251 0.71 -17.03 14.07
C THR A 251 1.62 -16.63 15.22
N LEU A 252 2.09 -15.38 15.19
CA LEU A 252 2.92 -14.77 16.22
C LEU A 252 2.07 -14.12 17.30
N ALA A 253 1.07 -13.33 16.89
CA ALA A 253 0.14 -12.66 17.79
C ALA A 253 -1.26 -12.58 17.16
N SER A 254 -2.31 -12.55 17.99
CA SER A 254 -3.69 -12.49 17.52
C SER A 254 -4.60 -11.69 18.46
N GLY A 255 -5.66 -11.12 17.92
CA GLY A 255 -6.68 -10.37 18.66
C GLY A 255 -8.05 -10.45 17.97
N GLN A 256 -9.11 -10.49 18.77
CA GLN A 256 -10.50 -10.47 18.27
C GLN A 256 -10.97 -9.04 18.05
N VAL A 257 -11.85 -8.85 17.07
CA VAL A 257 -12.38 -7.55 16.64
C VAL A 257 -13.77 -7.28 17.22
#